data_AF-A0A956VN80-F1
#
_entry.id   AF-A0A956VN80-F1
#
_cell.length_a   1.000
_cell.length_b   1.000
_cell.length_c   1.000
_cell.angle_alpha   90.00
_cell.angle_beta   90.00
_cell.angle_gamma   90.00
#
_symmetry.space_group_name_H-M   'P 1'
#
loop_
_entity.id
_entity.type
_entity.pdbx_description
1 polymer ?
#
loop_
_entity_poly.entity_id
_entity_poly.type
_entity_poly.pdbx_seq_one_letter_code
_entity_poly.pdbx_strand_id
1 'polypeptide(L)'
;MNASTCDWTRTPSPPTFSGSTAKEWRMPDRNPVESGNEPTWFKDAIIYQLHVKSFFDSNGDGIGDFQGLAQKMDYLQDLGVTAVWLLPFYPSPLRDDGYDIADYTRVNPSFGTMADFRSFLREAHRRDLKVITELVINHTSDQHEWARRARAGELAFQDFYHVFSGRSLPDAFEETMPEIFPETAPGSFTYDEAMDRWVMTVFNRYQWDLNYANPAVLVEMVDVVLFWANRGADVLRLDAVAFLWKKLGTTCQNQREAHLLLQLMKDCCQVVAPGVLFIAEAIVAPDEIGRYFGEDAVVAKECEIAYNATLMALLWDGVATKNARLLNQGVRNLPA
;
A
#
# COMPACT_ATOMS: atom_id res chain seq x y z
N MET A 1 -25.44 -44.49 21.69
CA MET A 1 -24.90 -45.13 20.47
C MET A 1 -25.45 -44.40 19.27
N ASN A 2 -24.62 -43.54 18.65
CA ASN A 2 -24.40 -43.43 17.21
C ASN A 2 -23.49 -42.22 17.00
N ALA A 3 -22.20 -42.52 16.83
CA ALA A 3 -21.21 -41.57 16.37
C ALA A 3 -21.32 -41.48 14.85
N SER A 4 -21.71 -40.32 14.34
CA SER A 4 -21.65 -40.01 12.92
C SER A 4 -20.23 -39.55 12.60
N THR A 5 -19.46 -40.42 11.95
CA THR A 5 -18.11 -40.14 11.45
C THR A 5 -18.18 -39.13 10.30
N CYS A 6 -17.53 -37.98 10.46
CA CYS A 6 -17.34 -36.99 9.40
C CYS A 6 -16.20 -37.47 8.48
N ASP A 7 -16.51 -37.66 7.20
CA ASP A 7 -15.57 -38.14 6.17
C ASP A 7 -14.79 -36.94 5.57
N TRP A 8 -13.50 -36.84 5.91
CA TRP A 8 -12.60 -35.76 5.49
C TRP A 8 -12.00 -35.97 4.08
N THR A 9 -12.50 -36.92 3.27
CA THR A 9 -11.90 -37.26 1.97
C THR A 9 -12.55 -36.58 0.75
N ARG A 10 -13.54 -35.70 0.93
CA ARG A 10 -14.11 -34.90 -0.18
C ARG A 10 -13.33 -33.62 -0.42
N THR A 11 -12.45 -33.65 -1.41
CA THR A 11 -11.98 -32.43 -2.09
C THR A 11 -13.19 -31.73 -2.76
N PRO A 12 -13.48 -30.46 -2.46
CA PRO A 12 -14.48 -29.72 -3.22
C PRO A 12 -14.01 -29.55 -4.66
N SER A 13 -14.87 -29.82 -5.63
CA SER A 13 -14.63 -29.47 -7.03
C SER A 13 -14.44 -27.95 -7.15
N PRO A 14 -13.51 -27.47 -8.00
CA PRO A 14 -13.32 -26.05 -8.20
C PRO A 14 -14.63 -25.40 -8.68
N PRO A 15 -14.98 -24.20 -8.18
CA PRO A 15 -16.16 -23.50 -8.65
C PRO A 15 -16.04 -23.22 -10.15
N THR A 16 -17.02 -23.70 -10.91
CA THR A 16 -17.19 -23.29 -12.31
C THR A 16 -17.73 -21.87 -12.33
N PHE A 17 -16.86 -20.90 -12.59
CA PHE A 17 -17.27 -19.52 -12.86
C PHE A 17 -17.95 -19.44 -14.23
N SER A 18 -19.27 -19.59 -14.28
CA SER A 18 -20.06 -19.22 -15.46
C SER A 18 -20.50 -17.77 -15.34
N GLY A 19 -19.75 -16.87 -15.97
CA GLY A 19 -20.09 -15.44 -16.05
C GLY A 19 -18.97 -14.53 -15.58
N SER A 20 -17.84 -14.50 -16.28
CA SER A 20 -16.97 -13.33 -16.27
C SER A 20 -16.85 -12.81 -17.70
N THR A 21 -17.16 -11.54 -17.89
CA THR A 21 -16.48 -10.76 -18.91
C THR A 21 -15.02 -10.72 -18.48
N ALA A 22 -14.23 -11.70 -18.93
CA ALA A 22 -12.79 -11.64 -18.77
C ALA A 22 -12.34 -10.27 -19.26
N LYS A 23 -11.84 -9.42 -18.35
CA LYS A 23 -11.19 -8.16 -18.73
C LYS A 23 -10.09 -8.57 -19.70
N GLU A 24 -10.22 -8.18 -20.97
CA GLU A 24 -9.26 -8.52 -22.03
C GLU A 24 -7.96 -7.75 -21.73
N TRP A 25 -7.08 -8.37 -20.94
CA TRP A 25 -5.78 -7.82 -20.60
C TRP A 25 -4.85 -7.99 -21.79
N ARG A 26 -4.50 -6.87 -22.43
CA ARG A 26 -3.46 -6.85 -23.47
C ARG A 26 -2.14 -6.42 -22.84
N MET A 27 -1.14 -7.29 -22.94
CA MET A 27 0.25 -6.92 -22.69
C MET A 27 0.60 -5.73 -23.60
N PRO A 28 1.08 -4.59 -23.07
CA PRO A 28 1.53 -3.50 -23.90
C PRO A 28 2.78 -3.92 -24.69
N ASP A 29 2.85 -3.50 -25.96
CA ASP A 29 4.07 -3.66 -26.76
C ASP A 29 5.22 -2.92 -26.08
N ARG A 30 6.21 -3.66 -25.57
CA ARG A 30 7.44 -3.11 -25.00
C ARG A 30 8.66 -3.75 -25.66
N ASN A 31 9.66 -2.90 -25.93
CA ASN A 31 11.00 -3.38 -26.25
C ASN A 31 11.51 -4.25 -25.10
N PRO A 32 12.19 -5.37 -25.39
CA PRO A 32 12.76 -6.22 -24.35
C PRO A 32 13.71 -5.38 -23.49
N VAL A 33 13.44 -5.34 -22.19
CA VAL A 33 14.38 -4.82 -21.19
C VAL A 33 15.61 -5.71 -21.27
N GLU A 34 16.77 -5.14 -21.56
CA GLU A 34 18.04 -5.89 -21.48
C GLU A 34 18.15 -6.49 -20.09
N SER A 35 18.25 -7.82 -20.03
CA SER A 35 18.60 -8.54 -18.81
C SER A 35 20.06 -8.20 -18.46
N GLY A 36 20.27 -7.15 -17.69
CA GLY A 36 21.61 -6.70 -17.32
C GLY A 36 21.58 -5.61 -16.25
N ASN A 37 21.87 -6.01 -15.00
CA ASN A 37 21.92 -5.25 -13.74
C ASN A 37 20.58 -4.90 -13.08
N GLU A 38 20.51 -5.22 -11.78
CA GLU A 38 19.52 -4.65 -10.87
C GLU A 38 19.58 -3.12 -10.94
N PRO A 39 18.43 -2.42 -10.98
CA PRO A 39 18.41 -0.97 -11.03
C PRO A 39 19.03 -0.41 -9.75
N THR A 40 20.25 0.15 -9.82
CA THR A 40 20.92 0.74 -8.64
C THR A 40 20.68 2.23 -8.48
N TRP A 41 19.95 2.86 -9.40
CA TRP A 41 19.73 4.32 -9.43
C TRP A 41 19.13 4.85 -8.12
N PHE A 42 18.34 4.04 -7.42
CA PHE A 42 17.67 4.44 -6.19
C PHE A 42 18.62 4.66 -5.01
N LYS A 43 19.85 4.12 -5.08
CA LYS A 43 20.88 4.26 -4.02
C LYS A 43 21.42 5.69 -3.94
N ASP A 44 21.38 6.44 -5.04
CA ASP A 44 21.85 7.82 -5.14
C ASP A 44 20.69 8.82 -5.33
N ALA A 45 19.45 8.37 -5.14
CA ALA A 45 18.28 9.17 -5.45
C ALA A 45 18.04 10.29 -4.42
N ILE A 46 17.67 11.47 -4.93
CA ILE A 46 17.13 12.58 -4.15
C ILE A 46 15.63 12.62 -4.40
N ILE A 47 14.85 12.16 -3.41
CA ILE A 47 13.41 12.01 -3.50
C ILE A 47 12.71 13.26 -2.94
N TYR A 48 11.81 13.85 -3.72
CA TYR A 48 10.94 14.94 -3.28
C TYR A 48 9.49 14.45 -3.17
N GLN A 49 8.98 14.36 -1.95
CA GLN A 49 7.59 13.99 -1.68
C GLN A 49 6.68 15.24 -1.74
N LEU A 50 5.55 15.13 -2.42
CA LEU A 50 4.57 16.22 -2.53
C LEU A 50 3.13 15.70 -2.63
N HIS A 51 2.19 16.57 -2.28
CA HIS A 51 0.77 16.37 -2.55
C HIS A 51 0.39 17.17 -3.80
N VAL A 52 -0.21 16.51 -4.80
CA VAL A 52 -0.69 17.18 -6.04
C VAL A 52 -1.59 18.37 -5.69
N LYS A 53 -2.55 18.16 -4.77
CA LYS A 53 -3.49 19.14 -4.20
C LYS A 53 -2.86 20.45 -3.74
N SER A 54 -1.63 20.45 -3.23
CA SER A 54 -1.02 21.65 -2.61
C SER A 54 0.19 22.18 -3.37
N PHE A 55 0.68 21.48 -4.39
CA PHE A 55 1.96 21.82 -5.01
C PHE A 55 1.85 22.98 -6.00
N PHE A 56 0.97 22.88 -7.00
CA PHE A 56 0.74 23.98 -7.94
C PHE A 56 -0.63 23.86 -8.63
N ASP A 57 -1.44 24.90 -8.45
CA ASP A 57 -2.75 25.09 -9.07
C ASP A 57 -2.59 25.78 -10.42
N SER A 58 -2.92 25.08 -11.50
CA SER A 58 -2.77 25.61 -12.86
C SER A 58 -3.99 26.35 -13.39
N ASN A 59 -5.16 26.15 -12.78
CA ASN A 59 -6.44 26.63 -13.28
C ASN A 59 -7.06 27.74 -12.38
N GLY A 60 -6.48 27.97 -11.19
CA GLY A 60 -6.90 28.99 -10.23
C GLY A 60 -8.11 28.61 -9.38
N ASP A 61 -8.46 27.33 -9.27
CA ASP A 61 -9.60 26.84 -8.49
C ASP A 61 -9.30 26.65 -6.98
N GLY A 62 -8.04 26.86 -6.58
CA GLY A 62 -7.55 26.72 -5.21
C GLY A 62 -6.98 25.35 -4.88
N ILE A 63 -6.94 24.41 -5.84
CA ILE A 63 -6.42 23.05 -5.69
C ILE A 63 -5.35 22.79 -6.76
N GLY A 64 -4.22 22.24 -6.34
CA GLY A 64 -3.17 21.80 -7.25
C GLY A 64 -3.57 20.58 -8.08
N ASP A 65 -3.08 20.52 -9.30
CA ASP A 65 -3.48 19.53 -10.31
C ASP A 65 -2.27 18.98 -11.09
N PHE A 66 -2.48 17.92 -11.87
CA PHE A 66 -1.38 17.30 -12.64
C PHE A 66 -0.82 18.17 -13.75
N GLN A 67 -1.61 19.08 -14.34
CA GLN A 67 -1.09 20.02 -15.33
C GLN A 67 -0.16 21.03 -14.65
N GLY A 68 -0.54 21.51 -13.46
CA GLY A 68 0.26 22.38 -12.64
C GLY A 68 1.55 21.72 -12.18
N LEU A 69 1.47 20.47 -11.72
CA LEU A 69 2.65 19.69 -11.39
C LEU A 69 3.60 19.55 -12.60
N ALA A 70 3.08 19.22 -13.79
CA ALA A 70 3.87 19.12 -15.01
C ALA A 70 4.63 20.43 -15.35
N GLN A 71 4.01 21.59 -15.09
CA GLN A 71 4.65 22.90 -15.32
C GLN A 71 5.84 23.18 -14.38
N LYS A 72 5.96 22.44 -13.27
CA LYS A 72 7.01 22.63 -12.26
C LYS A 72 8.11 21.59 -12.31
N MET A 73 8.15 20.73 -13.33
CA MET A 73 9.20 19.74 -13.47
C MET A 73 10.59 20.36 -13.65
N ASP A 74 10.70 21.52 -14.32
CA ASP A 74 11.98 22.25 -14.42
C ASP A 74 12.46 22.72 -13.05
N TYR A 75 11.56 23.22 -12.20
CA TYR A 75 11.90 23.60 -10.82
C TYR A 75 12.44 22.43 -9.99
N LEU A 76 11.80 21.26 -10.07
CA LEU A 76 12.26 20.07 -9.34
C LEU A 76 13.60 19.57 -9.87
N GLN A 77 13.81 19.61 -11.19
CA GLN A 77 15.09 19.27 -11.80
C GLN A 77 16.21 20.24 -11.36
N ASP A 78 15.95 21.54 -11.38
CA ASP A 78 16.89 22.58 -10.95
C ASP A 78 17.26 22.46 -9.46
N LEU A 79 16.33 21.96 -8.64
CA LEU A 79 16.57 21.66 -7.22
C LEU A 79 17.51 20.45 -7.02
N GLY A 80 17.73 19.65 -8.06
CA GLY A 80 18.54 18.42 -8.02
C GLY A 80 17.75 17.17 -7.63
N VAL A 81 16.42 17.23 -7.64
CA VAL A 81 15.55 16.06 -7.41
C VAL A 81 15.78 15.05 -8.54
N THR A 82 15.82 13.76 -8.20
CA THR A 82 15.91 12.66 -9.18
C THR A 82 14.66 11.78 -9.18
N ALA A 83 13.82 11.88 -8.16
CA ALA A 83 12.55 11.18 -8.09
C ALA A 83 11.47 12.03 -7.39
N VAL A 84 10.29 12.08 -7.98
CA VAL A 84 9.11 12.75 -7.42
C VAL A 84 8.19 11.71 -6.82
N TRP A 85 7.86 11.86 -5.54
CA TRP A 85 6.93 10.98 -4.85
C TRP A 85 5.59 11.67 -4.63
N LEU A 86 4.57 11.11 -5.26
CA LEU A 86 3.20 11.58 -5.16
C LEU A 86 2.51 10.92 -3.98
N LEU A 87 2.10 11.74 -3.00
CA LEU A 87 1.07 11.37 -2.01
C LEU A 87 -0.24 10.95 -2.73
N PRO A 88 -1.19 10.28 -2.03
CA PRO A 88 -2.32 9.67 -2.69
C PRO A 88 -3.13 10.65 -3.56
N PHE A 89 -3.33 10.27 -4.83
CA PHE A 89 -4.02 11.10 -5.83
C PHE A 89 -5.24 10.37 -6.43
N TYR A 90 -5.66 9.28 -5.80
CA TYR A 90 -6.79 8.46 -6.20
C TYR A 90 -8.12 9.07 -5.71
N PRO A 91 -9.28 8.70 -6.30
CA PRO A 91 -10.57 9.00 -5.70
C PRO A 91 -10.62 8.55 -4.24
N SER A 92 -10.90 9.51 -3.37
CA SER A 92 -10.97 9.36 -1.93
C SER A 92 -11.92 10.43 -1.39
N PRO A 93 -12.66 10.16 -0.30
CA PRO A 93 -13.39 11.17 0.46
C PRO A 93 -12.50 12.25 1.10
N LEU A 94 -11.16 12.07 1.07
CA LEU A 94 -10.14 12.95 1.62
C LEU A 94 -10.27 13.16 3.13
N ARG A 95 -10.74 12.14 3.87
CA ARG A 95 -10.87 12.21 5.34
C ARG A 95 -9.55 11.93 6.05
N ASP A 96 -8.63 11.24 5.38
CA ASP A 96 -7.26 10.98 5.81
C ASP A 96 -6.28 11.42 4.72
N ASP A 97 -6.43 12.65 4.22
CA ASP A 97 -5.60 13.25 3.15
C ASP A 97 -5.32 12.34 1.94
N GLY A 98 -6.33 11.53 1.59
CA GLY A 98 -6.27 10.64 0.44
C GLY A 98 -5.89 9.20 0.75
N TYR A 99 -5.62 8.81 2.00
CA TYR A 99 -5.36 7.41 2.38
C TYR A 99 -6.63 6.56 2.49
N ASP A 100 -7.82 7.15 2.58
CA ASP A 100 -9.09 6.42 2.48
C ASP A 100 -9.50 6.22 1.00
N ILE A 101 -8.91 5.21 0.34
CA ILE A 101 -9.09 4.97 -1.11
C ILE A 101 -10.49 4.45 -1.45
N ALA A 102 -11.20 5.17 -2.32
CA ALA A 102 -12.50 4.76 -2.86
C ALA A 102 -12.41 4.11 -4.26
N ASP A 103 -11.31 4.32 -4.99
CA ASP A 103 -11.02 3.63 -6.25
C ASP A 103 -9.51 3.66 -6.57
N TYR A 104 -8.87 2.51 -6.70
CA TYR A 104 -7.43 2.41 -6.96
C TYR A 104 -6.99 2.74 -8.39
N THR A 105 -7.90 2.74 -9.36
CA THR A 105 -7.55 2.69 -10.79
C THR A 105 -7.88 3.99 -11.54
N ARG A 106 -8.25 5.03 -10.81
CA ARG A 106 -8.57 6.34 -11.35
C ARG A 106 -7.74 7.43 -10.69
N VAL A 107 -7.65 8.57 -11.36
CA VAL A 107 -7.15 9.81 -10.78
C VAL A 107 -8.35 10.52 -10.13
N ASN A 108 -8.14 11.11 -8.95
CA ASN A 108 -9.15 11.94 -8.30
C ASN A 108 -9.53 13.09 -9.26
N PRO A 109 -10.82 13.29 -9.59
CA PRO A 109 -11.23 14.33 -10.52
C PRO A 109 -10.78 15.74 -10.14
N SER A 110 -10.57 16.01 -8.84
CA SER A 110 -10.04 17.29 -8.35
C SER A 110 -8.57 17.55 -8.73
N PHE A 111 -7.82 16.52 -9.15
CA PHE A 111 -6.41 16.64 -9.57
C PHE A 111 -6.23 16.53 -11.09
N GLY A 112 -7.33 16.36 -11.83
CA GLY A 112 -7.36 16.20 -13.28
C GLY A 112 -7.75 14.79 -13.73
N THR A 113 -7.30 14.41 -14.93
CA THR A 113 -7.66 13.15 -15.57
C THR A 113 -6.48 12.18 -15.64
N MET A 114 -6.76 10.92 -15.98
CA MET A 114 -5.71 9.96 -16.33
C MET A 114 -4.84 10.43 -17.52
N ALA A 115 -5.36 11.28 -18.41
CA ALA A 115 -4.56 11.86 -19.49
C ALA A 115 -3.58 12.92 -18.97
N ASP A 116 -3.98 13.72 -17.98
CA ASP A 116 -3.12 14.70 -17.33
C ASP A 116 -2.00 14.01 -16.55
N PHE A 117 -2.32 12.96 -15.78
CA PHE A 117 -1.31 12.12 -15.12
C PHE A 117 -0.27 11.57 -16.11
N ARG A 118 -0.72 11.00 -17.24
CA ARG A 118 0.20 10.51 -18.27
C ARG A 118 1.06 11.63 -18.88
N SER A 119 0.52 12.85 -18.99
CA SER A 119 1.28 14.00 -19.48
C SER A 119 2.35 14.44 -18.48
N PHE A 120 2.00 14.51 -17.20
CA PHE A 120 2.95 14.71 -16.10
C PHE A 120 4.07 13.64 -16.13
N LEU A 121 3.72 12.36 -16.21
CA LEU A 121 4.70 11.27 -16.26
C LEU A 121 5.69 11.44 -17.42
N ARG A 122 5.20 11.79 -18.62
CA ARG A 122 6.07 12.05 -19.78
C ARG A 122 7.03 13.20 -19.52
N GLU A 123 6.56 14.28 -18.90
CA GLU A 123 7.42 15.43 -18.57
C GLU A 123 8.45 15.13 -17.50
N ALA A 124 8.10 14.31 -16.50
CA ALA A 124 9.04 13.82 -15.49
C ALA A 124 10.12 12.93 -16.14
N HIS A 125 9.71 11.90 -16.88
CA HIS A 125 10.64 10.97 -17.54
C HIS A 125 11.52 11.65 -18.59
N ARG A 126 11.02 12.67 -19.31
CA ARG A 126 11.83 13.45 -20.27
C ARG A 126 13.01 14.18 -19.60
N ARG A 127 12.92 14.40 -18.29
CA ARG A 127 13.95 15.02 -17.45
C ARG A 127 14.73 14.01 -16.61
N ASP A 128 14.54 12.72 -16.89
CA ASP A 128 15.05 11.59 -16.10
C ASP A 128 14.63 11.60 -14.62
N LEU A 129 13.50 12.25 -14.31
CA LEU A 129 12.87 12.17 -13.00
C LEU A 129 12.06 10.87 -12.91
N LYS A 130 12.34 10.04 -11.90
CA LYS A 130 11.53 8.87 -11.58
C LYS A 130 10.25 9.29 -10.85
N VAL A 131 9.19 8.50 -10.95
CA VAL A 131 7.92 8.78 -10.28
C VAL A 131 7.56 7.64 -9.33
N ILE A 132 7.34 8.02 -8.07
CA ILE A 132 6.92 7.13 -6.99
C ILE A 132 5.43 7.39 -6.72
N THR A 133 4.64 6.33 -6.71
CA THR A 133 3.21 6.40 -6.37
C THR A 133 2.90 5.61 -5.11
N GLU A 134 2.07 6.18 -4.25
CA GLU A 134 1.48 5.51 -3.09
C GLU A 134 0.57 4.35 -3.49
N LEU A 135 0.59 3.23 -2.78
CA LEU A 135 -0.42 2.18 -2.87
C LEU A 135 -0.85 1.78 -1.46
N VAL A 136 -2.08 2.17 -1.12
CA VAL A 136 -2.71 1.81 0.16
C VAL A 136 -3.23 0.38 0.07
N ILE A 137 -2.42 -0.59 0.48
CA ILE A 137 -2.73 -2.00 0.25
C ILE A 137 -3.35 -2.70 1.47
N ASN A 138 -3.28 -2.13 2.67
CA ASN A 138 -3.87 -2.75 3.86
C ASN A 138 -5.39 -2.57 3.96
N HIS A 139 -5.92 -1.44 3.51
CA HIS A 139 -7.30 -1.06 3.76
C HIS A 139 -7.88 -0.24 2.61
N THR A 140 -9.22 -0.17 2.54
CA THR A 140 -9.94 0.73 1.62
C THR A 140 -10.79 1.72 2.42
N SER A 141 -11.29 2.76 1.76
CA SER A 141 -12.41 3.54 2.28
C SER A 141 -13.65 2.67 2.50
N ASP A 142 -14.46 2.99 3.50
CA ASP A 142 -15.83 2.49 3.69
C ASP A 142 -16.80 2.86 2.53
N GLN A 143 -16.36 3.74 1.63
CA GLN A 143 -17.04 4.12 0.39
C GLN A 143 -16.49 3.40 -0.85
N HIS A 144 -15.44 2.58 -0.72
CA HIS A 144 -14.93 1.76 -1.82
C HIS A 144 -16.04 0.87 -2.38
N GLU A 145 -15.98 0.53 -3.68
CA GLU A 145 -16.97 -0.35 -4.29
C GLU A 145 -17.12 -1.68 -3.53
N TRP A 146 -16.01 -2.29 -3.13
CA TRP A 146 -16.01 -3.51 -2.33
C TRP A 146 -16.73 -3.34 -0.99
N ALA A 147 -16.44 -2.28 -0.22
CA ALA A 147 -17.12 -1.99 1.05
C ALA A 147 -18.63 -1.74 0.85
N ARG A 148 -19.02 -1.01 -0.21
CA ARG A 148 -20.43 -0.78 -0.54
C ARG A 148 -21.17 -2.08 -0.87
N ARG A 149 -20.52 -3.00 -1.60
CA ARG A 149 -21.08 -4.32 -1.94
C ARG A 149 -21.15 -5.25 -0.73
N ALA A 150 -20.14 -5.21 0.14
CA ALA A 150 -20.16 -5.90 1.43
C ALA A 150 -21.36 -5.46 2.29
N ARG A 151 -21.57 -4.13 2.40
CA ARG A 151 -22.72 -3.52 3.09
C ARG A 151 -24.07 -3.86 2.44
N ALA A 152 -24.10 -4.06 1.11
CA ALA A 152 -25.28 -4.53 0.39
C ALA A 152 -25.61 -6.01 0.61
N GLY A 153 -24.79 -6.75 1.39
CA GLY A 153 -25.04 -8.15 1.72
C GLY A 153 -24.36 -9.15 0.78
N GLU A 154 -23.50 -8.70 -0.15
CA GLU A 154 -22.77 -9.60 -1.03
C GLU A 154 -21.64 -10.31 -0.26
N LEU A 155 -21.85 -11.58 0.10
CA LEU A 155 -20.93 -12.37 0.93
C LEU A 155 -19.49 -12.38 0.39
N ALA A 156 -19.32 -12.49 -0.93
CA ALA A 156 -17.99 -12.47 -1.55
C ALA A 156 -17.21 -11.19 -1.24
N PHE A 157 -17.88 -10.05 -1.09
CA PHE A 157 -17.26 -8.77 -0.72
C PHE A 157 -17.21 -8.56 0.80
N GLN A 158 -18.09 -9.20 1.58
CA GLN A 158 -17.90 -9.25 3.03
C GLN A 158 -16.61 -9.99 3.38
N ASP A 159 -16.31 -11.08 2.66
CA ASP A 159 -15.06 -11.85 2.81
C ASP A 159 -13.80 -11.09 2.34
N PHE A 160 -13.95 -9.91 1.69
CA PHE A 160 -12.82 -9.02 1.41
C PHE A 160 -12.36 -8.26 2.66
N TYR A 161 -13.15 -8.25 3.72
CA TYR A 161 -12.85 -7.54 4.97
C TYR A 161 -12.94 -8.49 6.16
N HIS A 162 -12.42 -8.07 7.31
CA HIS A 162 -12.60 -8.81 8.56
C HIS A 162 -13.91 -8.39 9.23
N VAL A 163 -14.99 -9.14 8.96
CA VAL A 163 -16.36 -8.83 9.41
C VAL A 163 -16.86 -9.85 10.43
N PHE A 164 -17.47 -9.37 11.53
CA PHE A 164 -17.94 -10.20 12.66
C PHE A 164 -19.36 -9.81 13.08
N SER A 165 -20.20 -10.80 13.40
CA SER A 165 -21.58 -10.55 13.86
C SER A 165 -21.69 -10.13 15.33
N GLY A 166 -20.60 -10.18 16.09
CA GLY A 166 -20.59 -9.85 17.52
C GLY A 166 -19.19 -9.57 18.01
N ARG A 167 -19.07 -9.18 19.29
CA ARG A 167 -17.82 -8.67 19.87
C ARG A 167 -16.82 -9.73 20.33
N SER A 168 -17.22 -11.00 20.47
CA SER A 168 -16.34 -12.03 21.05
C SER A 168 -14.98 -12.19 20.34
N LEU A 169 -14.93 -12.14 18.99
CA LEU A 169 -13.67 -12.19 18.25
C LEU A 169 -12.97 -10.82 18.20
N PRO A 170 -13.67 -9.70 17.90
CA PRO A 170 -13.10 -8.36 18.05
C PRO A 170 -12.40 -8.12 19.39
N ASP A 171 -13.04 -8.43 20.52
CA ASP A 171 -12.48 -8.27 21.86
C ASP A 171 -11.20 -9.11 22.04
N ALA A 172 -11.20 -10.35 21.55
CA ALA A 172 -10.05 -11.25 21.64
C ALA A 172 -8.87 -10.80 20.76
N PHE A 173 -9.11 -10.07 19.66
CA PHE A 173 -8.05 -9.42 18.89
C PHE A 173 -7.49 -8.19 19.62
N GLU A 174 -8.37 -7.36 20.19
CA GLU A 174 -7.99 -6.15 20.93
C GLU A 174 -7.22 -6.44 22.22
N GLU A 175 -7.23 -7.67 22.76
CA GLU A 175 -6.38 -8.08 23.88
C GLU A 175 -4.88 -7.92 23.59
N THR A 176 -4.45 -8.04 22.33
CA THR A 176 -3.03 -8.03 21.94
C THR A 176 -2.67 -7.00 20.88
N MET A 177 -3.65 -6.42 20.18
CA MET A 177 -3.41 -5.39 19.17
C MET A 177 -3.20 -4.01 19.80
N PRO A 178 -2.17 -3.24 19.37
CA PRO A 178 -2.00 -1.86 19.81
C PRO A 178 -3.02 -0.93 19.15
N GLU A 179 -3.46 0.10 19.85
CA GLU A 179 -4.26 1.18 19.26
C GLU A 179 -3.35 2.15 18.50
N ILE A 180 -3.62 2.33 17.21
CA ILE A 180 -2.85 3.26 16.36
C ILE A 180 -3.32 4.69 16.56
N PHE A 181 -4.65 4.90 16.67
CA PHE A 181 -5.27 6.21 16.84
C PHE A 181 -6.19 6.27 18.06
N PRO A 182 -5.66 6.10 19.29
CA PRO A 182 -6.48 6.02 20.50
C PRO A 182 -7.35 7.27 20.76
N GLU A 183 -6.90 8.44 20.32
CA GLU A 183 -7.62 9.70 20.53
C GLU A 183 -8.76 9.93 19.52
N THR A 184 -8.60 9.50 18.27
CA THR A 184 -9.55 9.81 17.17
C THR A 184 -10.39 8.62 16.75
N ALA A 185 -9.84 7.40 16.82
CA ALA A 185 -10.50 6.15 16.47
C ALA A 185 -10.08 5.03 17.44
N PRO A 186 -10.56 5.04 18.70
CA PRO A 186 -10.23 4.03 19.68
C PRO A 186 -10.72 2.64 19.26
N GLY A 187 -9.94 1.62 19.63
CA GLY A 187 -10.10 0.23 19.24
C GLY A 187 -9.51 -0.10 17.87
N SER A 188 -9.80 -1.32 17.40
CA SER A 188 -9.46 -1.79 16.05
C SER A 188 -10.67 -2.31 15.29
N PHE A 189 -11.88 -2.09 15.81
CA PHE A 189 -13.13 -2.51 15.19
C PHE A 189 -14.21 -1.44 15.30
N THR A 190 -14.93 -1.22 14.21
CA THR A 190 -16.08 -0.32 14.12
C THR A 190 -17.34 -1.10 13.83
N TYR A 191 -18.47 -0.76 14.45
CA TYR A 191 -19.77 -1.33 14.10
C TYR A 191 -20.39 -0.54 12.95
N ASP A 192 -20.68 -1.21 11.84
CA ASP A 192 -21.39 -0.63 10.68
C ASP A 192 -22.88 -0.95 10.82
N GLU A 193 -23.69 0.07 11.10
CA GLU A 193 -25.14 -0.08 11.33
C GLU A 193 -25.89 -0.61 10.10
N ALA A 194 -25.44 -0.24 8.90
CA ALA A 194 -26.10 -0.64 7.66
C ALA A 194 -25.86 -2.13 7.32
N MET A 195 -24.70 -2.66 7.71
CA MET A 195 -24.35 -4.08 7.57
C MET A 195 -24.77 -4.92 8.79
N ASP A 196 -25.10 -4.28 9.93
CA ASP A 196 -25.37 -4.90 11.24
C ASP A 196 -24.21 -5.81 11.71
N ARG A 197 -22.97 -5.33 11.54
CA ARG A 197 -21.75 -6.11 11.83
C ARG A 197 -20.61 -5.22 12.29
N TRP A 198 -19.69 -5.83 13.04
CA TRP A 198 -18.38 -5.26 13.33
C TRP A 198 -17.43 -5.50 12.17
N VAL A 199 -16.63 -4.50 11.82
CA VAL A 199 -15.59 -4.58 10.80
C VAL A 199 -14.27 -4.09 11.37
N MET A 200 -13.17 -4.75 11.02
CA MET A 200 -11.85 -4.32 11.45
C MET A 200 -11.46 -3.00 10.78
N THR A 201 -11.05 -2.05 11.61
CA THR A 201 -10.57 -0.71 11.24
C THR A 201 -9.39 -0.36 12.13
N VAL A 202 -8.19 -0.85 11.79
CA VAL A 202 -6.96 -0.64 12.59
C VAL A 202 -6.58 0.85 12.67
N PHE A 203 -6.90 1.59 11.62
CA PHE A 203 -6.69 3.02 11.50
C PHE A 203 -7.96 3.79 11.84
N ASN A 204 -8.45 4.67 10.96
CA ASN A 204 -9.71 5.37 11.18
C ASN A 204 -10.92 4.45 10.95
N ARG A 205 -12.06 4.80 11.57
CA ARG A 205 -13.34 4.07 11.46
C ARG A 205 -13.86 3.89 10.03
N TYR A 206 -13.38 4.71 9.10
CA TYR A 206 -13.74 4.70 7.69
C TYR A 206 -12.69 4.02 6.79
N GLN A 207 -11.65 3.42 7.37
CA GLN A 207 -10.62 2.64 6.70
C GLN A 207 -10.81 1.17 7.09
N TRP A 208 -11.38 0.39 6.19
CA TRP A 208 -11.70 -1.02 6.44
C TRP A 208 -10.55 -1.91 6.00
N ASP A 209 -10.00 -2.68 6.93
CA ASP A 209 -8.87 -3.58 6.69
C ASP A 209 -9.27 -4.73 5.76
N LEU A 210 -8.48 -4.90 4.69
CA LEU A 210 -8.62 -5.98 3.72
C LEU A 210 -8.19 -7.32 4.33
N ASN A 211 -8.94 -8.37 4.02
CA ASN A 211 -8.71 -9.72 4.51
C ASN A 211 -7.87 -10.54 3.53
N TYR A 212 -6.54 -10.46 3.67
CA TYR A 212 -5.62 -11.21 2.82
C TYR A 212 -5.64 -12.73 3.01
N ALA A 213 -6.32 -13.27 4.04
CA ALA A 213 -6.58 -14.70 4.11
C ALA A 213 -7.53 -15.18 3.00
N ASN A 214 -8.28 -14.26 2.38
CA ASN A 214 -9.01 -14.49 1.15
C ASN A 214 -8.09 -14.23 -0.07
N PRO A 215 -7.74 -15.26 -0.88
CA PRO A 215 -6.84 -15.09 -2.00
C PRO A 215 -7.38 -14.15 -3.09
N ALA A 216 -8.70 -13.92 -3.16
CA ALA A 216 -9.28 -12.95 -4.09
C ALA A 216 -8.80 -11.52 -3.81
N VAL A 217 -8.58 -11.16 -2.55
CA VAL A 217 -8.03 -9.85 -2.16
C VAL A 217 -6.62 -9.67 -2.71
N LEU A 218 -5.77 -10.69 -2.55
CA LEU A 218 -4.42 -10.66 -3.11
C LEU A 218 -4.45 -10.49 -4.64
N VAL A 219 -5.31 -11.22 -5.34
CA VAL A 219 -5.42 -11.11 -6.81
C VAL A 219 -5.81 -9.69 -7.23
N GLU A 220 -6.83 -9.10 -6.60
CA GLU A 220 -7.25 -7.73 -6.90
C GLU A 220 -6.14 -6.71 -6.59
N MET A 221 -5.39 -6.91 -5.51
CA MET A 221 -4.29 -6.00 -5.14
C MET A 221 -3.07 -6.15 -6.04
N VAL A 222 -2.77 -7.35 -6.54
CA VAL A 222 -1.78 -7.56 -7.60
C VAL A 222 -2.20 -6.84 -8.88
N ASP A 223 -3.48 -6.91 -9.26
CA ASP A 223 -4.00 -6.16 -10.41
C ASP A 223 -3.81 -4.65 -10.25
N VAL A 224 -4.02 -4.10 -9.04
CA VAL A 224 -3.74 -2.69 -8.72
C VAL A 224 -2.25 -2.34 -8.85
N VAL A 225 -1.36 -3.18 -8.30
CA VAL A 225 0.10 -3.02 -8.42
C VAL A 225 0.51 -2.98 -9.90
N LEU A 226 0.05 -3.96 -10.68
CA LEU A 226 0.37 -4.08 -12.10
C LEU A 226 -0.25 -2.94 -12.93
N PHE A 227 -1.42 -2.43 -12.52
CA PHE A 227 -2.08 -1.32 -13.20
C PHE A 227 -1.23 -0.04 -13.22
N TRP A 228 -0.60 0.30 -12.10
CA TRP A 228 0.26 1.49 -11.97
C TRP A 228 1.66 1.26 -12.52
N ALA A 229 2.23 0.08 -12.30
CA ALA A 229 3.48 -0.34 -12.95
C ALA A 229 3.39 -0.22 -14.49
N ASN A 230 2.28 -0.68 -15.08
CA ASN A 230 2.08 -0.58 -16.53
C ASN A 230 1.87 0.84 -17.05
N ARG A 231 1.47 1.76 -16.16
CA ARG A 231 1.28 3.17 -16.51
C ARG A 231 2.53 4.02 -16.38
N GLY A 232 3.64 3.43 -15.91
CA GLY A 232 4.93 4.10 -15.86
C GLY A 232 5.30 4.66 -14.48
N ALA A 233 4.67 4.18 -13.41
CA ALA A 233 5.26 4.35 -12.08
C ALA A 233 6.60 3.58 -12.02
N ASP A 234 7.66 4.24 -11.55
CA ASP A 234 8.99 3.63 -11.40
C ASP A 234 9.14 2.94 -10.04
N VAL A 235 8.44 3.46 -9.03
CA VAL A 235 8.44 2.93 -7.67
C VAL A 235 7.03 2.93 -7.10
N LEU A 236 6.65 1.86 -6.42
CA LEU A 236 5.38 1.75 -5.71
C LEU A 236 5.66 1.73 -4.20
N ARG A 237 5.14 2.72 -3.47
CA ARG A 237 5.26 2.75 -2.01
C ARG A 237 4.06 2.05 -1.40
N LEU A 238 4.30 0.94 -0.75
CA LEU A 238 3.29 0.07 -0.16
C LEU A 238 3.02 0.54 1.27
N ASP A 239 1.80 1.02 1.51
CA ASP A 239 1.36 1.54 2.81
C ASP A 239 0.98 0.44 3.80
N ALA A 240 1.30 0.65 5.07
CA ALA A 240 0.85 -0.16 6.20
C ALA A 240 1.19 -1.66 6.03
N VAL A 241 2.36 -1.97 5.46
CA VAL A 241 2.71 -3.36 5.11
C VAL A 241 2.84 -4.28 6.31
N ALA A 242 3.11 -3.72 7.49
CA ALA A 242 3.15 -4.48 8.73
C ALA A 242 1.80 -5.13 9.07
N PHE A 243 0.69 -4.55 8.61
CA PHE A 243 -0.65 -4.92 9.05
C PHE A 243 -1.37 -5.90 8.12
N LEU A 244 -0.76 -6.35 7.02
CA LEU A 244 -1.47 -7.12 5.97
C LEU A 244 -2.07 -8.45 6.46
N TRP A 245 -1.57 -9.03 7.54
CA TRP A 245 -2.03 -10.32 8.04
C TRP A 245 -2.44 -10.28 9.52
N LYS A 246 -3.64 -10.78 9.79
CA LYS A 246 -4.24 -10.75 11.13
C LYS A 246 -4.20 -12.15 11.75
N LYS A 247 -3.63 -12.25 12.95
CA LYS A 247 -3.50 -13.52 13.68
C LYS A 247 -3.86 -13.32 15.15
N LEU A 248 -4.88 -14.03 15.60
CA LEU A 248 -5.38 -13.94 16.98
C LEU A 248 -4.27 -14.22 17.99
N GLY A 249 -4.23 -13.44 19.08
CA GLY A 249 -3.21 -13.55 20.13
C GLY A 249 -1.84 -12.97 19.75
N THR A 250 -1.75 -12.20 18.65
CA THR A 250 -0.55 -11.46 18.24
C THR A 250 -0.88 -9.97 18.11
N THR A 251 0.14 -9.14 17.92
CA THR A 251 -0.04 -7.71 17.61
C THR A 251 -0.64 -7.46 16.22
N CYS A 252 -0.81 -8.50 15.39
CA CYS A 252 -1.22 -8.41 13.98
C CYS A 252 -0.32 -7.47 13.16
N GLN A 253 0.96 -7.38 13.56
CA GLN A 253 2.02 -6.65 12.87
C GLN A 253 3.16 -7.60 12.52
N ASN A 254 3.84 -7.36 11.39
CA ASN A 254 5.06 -8.08 10.95
C ASN A 254 4.90 -9.61 10.95
N GLN A 255 3.71 -10.11 10.64
CA GLN A 255 3.50 -11.55 10.53
C GLN A 255 4.25 -12.07 9.31
N ARG A 256 4.76 -13.30 9.38
CA ARG A 256 5.47 -13.94 8.27
C ARG A 256 4.66 -13.92 6.97
N GLU A 257 3.35 -14.11 7.08
CA GLU A 257 2.43 -14.09 5.95
C GLU A 257 2.37 -12.72 5.26
N ALA A 258 2.55 -11.61 5.99
CA ALA A 258 2.66 -10.28 5.37
C ALA A 258 3.87 -10.19 4.43
N HIS A 259 5.04 -10.68 4.88
CA HIS A 259 6.24 -10.78 4.04
C HIS A 259 6.04 -11.67 2.81
N LEU A 260 5.39 -12.84 2.98
CA LEU A 260 5.08 -13.74 1.86
C LEU A 260 4.15 -13.09 0.83
N LEU A 261 3.18 -12.29 1.27
CA LEU A 261 2.29 -11.53 0.37
C LEU A 261 3.09 -10.49 -0.43
N LEU A 262 4.00 -9.76 0.22
CA LEU A 262 4.85 -8.78 -0.44
C LEU A 262 5.80 -9.41 -1.46
N GLN A 263 6.41 -10.54 -1.11
CA GLN A 263 7.28 -11.31 -2.01
C GLN A 263 6.49 -11.79 -3.24
N LEU A 264 5.27 -12.29 -3.04
CA LEU A 264 4.43 -12.72 -4.16
C LEU A 264 3.99 -11.54 -5.05
N MET A 265 3.62 -10.40 -4.45
CA MET A 265 3.37 -9.17 -5.21
C MET A 265 4.61 -8.75 -6.01
N LYS A 266 5.80 -8.89 -5.41
CA LYS A 266 7.07 -8.56 -6.06
C LYS A 266 7.38 -9.49 -7.22
N ASP A 267 7.23 -10.80 -7.05
CA ASP A 267 7.41 -11.81 -8.10
C ASP A 267 6.49 -11.54 -9.29
N CYS A 268 5.20 -11.29 -9.02
CA CYS A 268 4.23 -10.91 -10.05
C CYS A 268 4.66 -9.63 -10.79
N CYS A 269 5.12 -8.62 -10.05
CA CYS A 269 5.58 -7.37 -10.63
C CYS A 269 6.86 -7.55 -11.46
N GLN A 270 7.82 -8.37 -11.01
CA GLN A 270 9.07 -8.61 -11.72
C GLN A 270 8.87 -9.31 -13.07
N VAL A 271 7.85 -10.16 -13.19
CA VAL A 271 7.51 -10.80 -14.48
C VAL A 271 6.98 -9.78 -15.50
N VAL A 272 6.20 -8.79 -15.06
CA VAL A 272 5.48 -7.84 -15.94
C VAL A 272 6.25 -6.54 -16.14
N ALA A 273 6.90 -6.05 -15.09
CA ALA A 273 7.56 -4.75 -15.01
C ALA A 273 8.83 -4.84 -14.13
N PRO A 274 9.89 -5.55 -14.58
CA PRO A 274 11.09 -5.82 -13.78
C PRO A 274 11.86 -4.58 -13.31
N GLY A 275 11.63 -3.42 -13.94
CA GLY A 275 12.23 -2.15 -13.52
C GLY A 275 11.55 -1.46 -12.33
N VAL A 276 10.39 -1.95 -11.90
CA VAL A 276 9.62 -1.31 -10.82
C VAL A 276 10.13 -1.74 -9.45
N LEU A 277 10.39 -0.76 -8.60
CA LEU A 277 10.84 -0.95 -7.22
C LEU A 277 9.71 -0.78 -6.22
N PHE A 278 9.82 -1.42 -5.06
CA PHE A 278 8.91 -1.22 -3.95
C PHE A 278 9.58 -0.46 -2.80
N ILE A 279 8.83 0.46 -2.18
CA ILE A 279 9.15 1.03 -0.88
C ILE A 279 8.22 0.40 0.15
N ALA A 280 8.76 -0.23 1.19
CA ALA A 280 7.98 -0.68 2.35
C ALA A 280 7.76 0.49 3.33
N GLU A 281 6.49 0.78 3.67
CA GLU A 281 6.21 1.54 4.88
C GLU A 281 5.94 0.62 6.08
N ALA A 282 6.96 0.51 6.92
CA ALA A 282 6.88 -0.17 8.21
C ALA A 282 7.50 0.72 9.29
N ILE A 283 6.67 1.37 10.10
CA ILE A 283 7.12 2.11 11.29
C ILE A 283 7.18 1.11 12.46
N VAL A 284 8.25 0.32 12.46
CA VAL A 284 8.44 -0.80 13.38
C VAL A 284 9.82 -0.72 14.04
N ALA A 285 10.10 -1.64 14.95
CA ALA A 285 11.41 -1.71 15.60
C ALA A 285 12.54 -1.87 14.54
N PRO A 286 13.75 -1.32 14.79
CA PRO A 286 14.83 -1.30 13.79
C PRO A 286 15.21 -2.69 13.25
N ASP A 287 15.14 -3.72 14.09
CA ASP A 287 15.43 -5.11 13.76
C ASP A 287 14.37 -5.75 12.85
N GLU A 288 13.14 -5.24 12.86
CA GLU A 288 12.05 -5.68 11.99
C GLU A 288 12.13 -5.06 10.59
N ILE A 289 12.70 -3.84 10.45
CA ILE A 289 12.82 -3.16 9.15
C ILE A 289 13.67 -3.96 8.18
N GLY A 290 14.75 -4.60 8.66
CA GLY A 290 15.63 -5.42 7.84
C GLY A 290 14.92 -6.56 7.10
N ARG A 291 13.82 -7.07 7.66
CA ARG A 291 13.05 -8.17 7.08
C ARG A 291 12.38 -7.79 5.76
N TYR A 292 11.99 -6.52 5.61
CA TYR A 292 11.32 -6.03 4.41
C TYR A 292 12.22 -5.92 3.19
N PHE A 293 13.54 -6.10 3.34
CA PHE A 293 14.45 -6.29 2.20
C PHE A 293 14.48 -7.74 1.70
N GLY A 294 14.02 -8.70 2.52
CA GLY A 294 14.13 -10.13 2.31
C GLY A 294 15.23 -10.78 3.16
N GLU A 295 14.90 -11.86 3.87
CA GLU A 295 15.82 -12.54 4.80
C GLU A 295 16.64 -13.70 4.16
N ASP A 296 16.27 -14.16 2.95
CA ASP A 296 16.87 -15.37 2.33
C ASP A 296 17.63 -15.08 1.02
N ALA A 297 18.94 -15.36 1.04
CA ALA A 297 19.92 -15.12 -0.04
C ALA A 297 19.67 -15.88 -1.37
N VAL A 298 18.64 -16.70 -1.46
CA VAL A 298 18.36 -17.55 -2.62
C VAL A 298 17.02 -17.23 -3.29
N VAL A 299 16.02 -16.62 -2.61
CA VAL A 299 14.65 -16.57 -3.17
C VAL A 299 13.85 -15.27 -2.99
N ALA A 300 14.04 -14.40 -2.00
CA ALA A 300 12.98 -13.42 -1.73
C ALA A 300 13.47 -11.96 -1.73
N LYS A 301 13.52 -11.33 -2.91
CA LYS A 301 13.48 -9.86 -2.97
C LYS A 301 12.08 -9.43 -2.57
N GLU A 302 11.98 -8.56 -1.58
CA GLU A 302 10.68 -8.08 -1.09
C GLU A 302 10.48 -6.61 -1.47
N CYS A 303 11.12 -5.69 -0.76
CA CYS A 303 11.19 -4.27 -1.13
C CYS A 303 12.65 -3.82 -1.30
N GLU A 304 12.90 -2.92 -2.23
CA GLU A 304 14.24 -2.35 -2.44
C GLU A 304 14.58 -1.23 -1.45
N ILE A 305 13.56 -0.58 -0.90
CA ILE A 305 13.69 0.59 -0.04
C ILE A 305 12.74 0.43 1.14
N ALA A 306 13.16 0.88 2.33
CA ALA A 306 12.30 1.01 3.50
C ALA A 306 12.63 2.32 4.23
N TYR A 307 11.65 2.88 4.96
CA TYR A 307 11.92 4.08 5.76
C TYR A 307 12.84 3.79 6.92
N ASN A 308 13.79 4.70 7.16
CA ASN A 308 14.56 4.71 8.39
C ASN A 308 13.93 5.66 9.43
N ALA A 309 12.76 5.29 9.94
CA ALA A 309 12.02 6.08 10.92
C ALA A 309 12.84 6.31 12.20
N THR A 310 13.67 5.34 12.58
CA THR A 310 14.58 5.44 13.73
C THR A 310 15.61 6.53 13.55
N LEU A 311 16.27 6.63 12.38
CA LEU A 311 17.21 7.71 12.12
C LEU A 311 16.53 9.08 12.21
N MET A 312 15.35 9.22 11.62
CA MET A 312 14.56 10.45 11.68
C MET A 312 14.24 10.84 13.14
N ALA A 313 13.74 9.91 13.95
CA ALA A 313 13.42 10.16 15.35
C ALA A 313 14.66 10.54 16.18
N LEU A 314 15.80 9.86 15.95
CA LEU A 314 17.05 10.14 16.64
C LEU A 314 17.70 11.47 16.24
N LEU A 315 17.46 11.96 15.02
CA LEU A 315 17.87 13.31 14.61
C LEU A 315 17.13 14.36 15.44
N TRP A 316 15.81 14.21 15.63
CA TRP A 316 15.03 15.11 16.48
C TRP A 316 15.46 15.05 17.95
N ASP A 317 15.65 13.85 18.49
CA ASP A 317 16.18 13.66 19.86
C ASP A 317 17.54 14.34 20.03
N GLY A 318 18.46 14.14 19.08
CA GLY A 318 19.79 14.74 19.11
C GLY A 318 19.77 16.27 19.09
N VAL A 319 18.85 16.87 18.31
CA VAL A 319 18.66 18.34 18.28
C VAL A 319 18.07 18.84 19.60
N ALA A 320 17.04 18.18 20.12
CA ALA A 320 16.33 18.60 21.34
C ALA A 320 17.21 18.46 22.59
N THR A 321 17.92 17.34 22.73
CA THR A 321 18.80 17.04 23.87
C THR A 321 20.20 17.64 23.71
N LYS A 322 20.55 18.11 22.51
CA LYS A 322 21.91 18.53 22.11
C LYS A 322 22.96 17.45 22.35
N ASN A 323 22.56 16.18 22.25
CA ASN A 323 23.39 15.02 22.54
C ASN A 323 23.26 13.94 21.46
N ALA A 324 24.35 13.68 20.73
CA ALA A 324 24.36 12.72 19.64
C ALA A 324 24.64 11.27 20.08
N ARG A 325 24.64 10.93 21.38
CA ARG A 325 24.99 9.57 21.84
C ARG A 325 24.06 8.50 21.28
N LEU A 326 22.74 8.72 21.39
CA LEU A 326 21.74 7.77 20.88
C LEU A 326 21.74 7.73 19.35
N LEU A 327 21.86 8.89 18.69
CA LEU A 327 22.02 8.98 17.23
C LEU A 327 23.23 8.16 16.74
N ASN A 328 24.40 8.33 17.37
CA ASN A 328 25.60 7.58 17.02
C ASN A 328 25.45 6.07 17.24
N GLN A 329 24.71 5.66 18.29
CA GLN A 329 24.42 4.26 18.53
C GLN A 329 23.44 3.70 17.48
N GLY A 330 22.39 4.45 17.14
CA GLY A 330 21.41 4.08 16.12
C GLY A 330 22.06 3.86 14.76
N VAL A 331 22.91 4.81 14.30
CA VAL A 331 23.63 4.70 13.02
C VAL A 331 24.55 3.47 13.00
N ARG A 332 25.22 3.13 14.12
CA ARG A 332 26.09 1.94 14.20
C ARG A 332 25.33 0.61 14.20
N ASN A 333 24.04 0.64 14.55
CA ASN A 333 23.20 -0.54 14.65
C ASN A 333 22.29 -0.73 13.43
N LEU A 334 22.43 0.11 12.39
CA LEU A 334 21.70 -0.12 11.14
C LEU A 334 22.16 -1.44 10.51
N PRO A 335 21.24 -2.25 9.96
CA PRO A 335 21.59 -3.42 9.17
C PRO A 335 22.58 -3.04 8.05
N ALA A 336 23.60 -3.88 7.86
CA ALA A 336 24.71 -3.64 6.94
C ALA A 336 24.32 -3.82 5.46
#